data_AF-A0A419DGM2-F1
#
_entry.id   AF-A0A419DGM2-F1
#
_cell.length_a   1.000
_cell.length_b   1.000
_cell.length_c   1.000
_cell.angle_alpha   90.00
_cell.angle_beta   90.00
_cell.angle_gamma   90.00
#
_symmetry.space_group_name_H-M   'P 1'
#
loop_
_entity.id
_entity.type
_entity.pdbx_description
1 polymer ?
#
loop_
_entity_poly.entity_id
_entity_poly.type
_entity_poly.pdbx_seq_one_letter_code
_entity_poly.pdbx_strand_id
1 'polypeptide(L)'
;MERTDNKNPIKLRVNQAEMPEKEAKNSSSSFRIKVTDNKIPNRGFLWYIFFSLVFLASSAIIIYIGDWPLLFFVIVFAGVTLWRGHAGKEMDFEIDQNEVSIDEKKFPFEQIESWYFSRVGDDVTINFQLVKKYLPRLSFILNESKDLKQTRKALGSRVPEIEPKEEGFIDFFIRKLKI
;
A
#
# COMPACT_ATOMS: atom_id res chain seq x y z
N MET A 1 -36.56 -6.26 -80.30
CA MET A 1 -36.84 -7.50 -79.54
C MET A 1 -35.95 -7.48 -78.31
N GLU A 2 -36.52 -7.07 -77.18
CA GLU A 2 -35.80 -6.77 -75.94
C GLU A 2 -35.87 -8.00 -75.03
N ARG A 3 -34.72 -8.59 -74.68
CA ARG A 3 -34.62 -9.73 -73.75
C ARG A 3 -34.45 -9.17 -72.34
N THR A 4 -35.47 -9.33 -71.51
CA THR A 4 -35.37 -9.08 -70.06
C THR A 4 -34.83 -10.33 -69.37
N ASP A 5 -33.57 -10.26 -68.93
CA ASP A 5 -32.92 -11.30 -68.11
C ASP A 5 -33.39 -11.18 -66.65
N ASN A 6 -34.17 -12.17 -66.22
CA ASN A 6 -34.65 -12.32 -64.85
C ASN A 6 -33.59 -13.06 -64.02
N LYS A 7 -32.83 -12.32 -63.20
CA LYS A 7 -31.87 -12.89 -62.23
C LYS A 7 -32.50 -12.94 -60.85
N ASN A 8 -32.89 -14.16 -60.45
CA ASN A 8 -33.29 -14.47 -59.08
C ASN A 8 -32.04 -14.64 -58.20
N PRO A 9 -31.90 -13.94 -57.07
CA PRO A 9 -30.75 -14.12 -56.19
C PRO A 9 -30.92 -15.37 -55.32
N ILE A 10 -29.92 -16.25 -55.38
CA ILE A 10 -29.77 -17.42 -54.53
C ILE A 10 -29.47 -16.95 -53.11
N LYS A 11 -30.42 -17.10 -52.18
CA LYS A 11 -30.21 -16.87 -50.75
C LYS A 11 -29.39 -18.02 -50.17
N LEU A 12 -28.08 -17.81 -50.03
CA LEU A 12 -27.19 -18.66 -49.25
C LEU A 12 -27.55 -18.50 -47.76
N ARG A 13 -28.26 -19.48 -47.20
CA ARG A 13 -28.42 -19.67 -45.75
C ARG A 13 -27.05 -20.06 -45.18
N VAL A 14 -26.31 -19.08 -44.67
CA VAL A 14 -25.16 -19.32 -43.80
C VAL A 14 -25.72 -19.77 -42.46
N ASN A 15 -25.64 -21.08 -42.20
CA ASN A 15 -25.88 -21.62 -40.86
C ASN A 15 -24.75 -21.08 -39.95
N GLN A 16 -25.03 -20.01 -39.22
CA GLN A 16 -24.27 -19.65 -38.03
C GLN A 16 -24.43 -20.80 -37.03
N ALA A 17 -23.43 -21.67 -37.00
CA ALA A 17 -23.22 -22.54 -35.86
C ALA A 17 -22.90 -21.62 -34.67
N GLU A 18 -23.88 -21.45 -33.79
CA GLU A 18 -23.67 -20.95 -32.44
C GLU A 18 -22.63 -21.87 -31.78
N MET A 19 -21.37 -21.45 -31.81
CA MET A 19 -20.36 -22.03 -30.95
C MET A 19 -20.80 -21.70 -29.52
N PRO A 20 -20.97 -22.71 -28.65
CA PRO A 20 -21.23 -22.44 -27.25
C PRO A 20 -20.06 -21.61 -26.74
N GLU A 21 -20.38 -20.38 -26.35
CA GLU A 21 -19.58 -19.49 -25.53
C GLU A 21 -19.32 -20.22 -24.22
N LYS A 22 -18.39 -21.18 -24.26
CA LYS A 22 -17.78 -21.75 -23.09
C LYS A 22 -17.04 -20.59 -22.48
N GLU A 23 -17.71 -19.96 -21.51
CA GLU A 23 -17.11 -19.14 -20.48
C GLU A 23 -15.73 -19.71 -20.17
N ALA A 24 -14.71 -19.09 -20.76
CA ALA A 24 -13.36 -19.21 -20.30
C ALA A 24 -13.37 -18.49 -18.94
N LYS A 25 -13.87 -19.19 -17.92
CA LYS A 25 -13.39 -19.08 -16.55
C LYS A 25 -11.92 -19.46 -16.60
N ASN A 26 -11.12 -18.56 -17.18
CA ASN A 26 -9.74 -18.40 -16.83
C ASN A 26 -9.79 -18.14 -15.33
N SER A 27 -9.60 -19.22 -14.59
CA SER A 27 -9.16 -19.21 -13.20
C SER A 27 -7.77 -18.56 -13.15
N SER A 28 -7.67 -17.30 -13.58
CA SER A 28 -6.61 -16.41 -13.14
C SER A 28 -6.75 -16.41 -11.65
N SER A 29 -5.82 -17.11 -10.99
CA SER A 29 -5.77 -17.25 -9.55
C SER A 29 -5.37 -15.90 -8.95
N SER A 30 -6.30 -14.94 -8.99
CA SER A 30 -6.17 -13.66 -8.33
C SER A 30 -6.28 -13.90 -6.84
N PHE A 31 -5.24 -13.52 -6.10
CA PHE A 31 -5.18 -13.68 -4.65
C PHE A 31 -5.59 -12.37 -3.99
N ARG A 32 -6.71 -12.37 -3.27
CA ARG A 32 -7.21 -11.19 -2.52
C ARG A 32 -7.06 -11.40 -1.02
N ILE A 33 -6.47 -10.42 -0.36
CA ILE A 33 -6.38 -10.34 1.10
C ILE A 33 -6.73 -8.93 1.57
N LYS A 34 -7.29 -8.85 2.77
CA LYS A 34 -7.49 -7.56 3.44
C LYS A 34 -6.23 -7.20 4.19
N VAL A 35 -5.66 -6.05 3.87
CA VAL A 35 -4.47 -5.53 4.55
C VAL A 35 -4.82 -4.21 5.23
N THR A 36 -4.08 -3.88 6.27
CA THR A 36 -4.19 -2.54 6.88
C THR A 36 -3.06 -1.69 6.34
N ASP A 37 -3.38 -0.49 5.85
CA ASP A 37 -2.36 0.50 5.51
C ASP A 37 -1.44 0.70 6.71
N ASN A 38 -0.14 0.80 6.45
CA ASN A 38 0.85 0.87 7.52
C ASN A 38 0.50 2.05 8.42
N LYS A 39 0.05 1.73 9.63
CA LYS A 39 -0.25 2.71 10.67
C LYS A 39 0.96 3.61 10.80
N ILE A 40 0.73 4.93 10.91
CA ILE A 40 1.73 5.81 11.50
C ILE A 40 2.15 5.11 12.80
N PRO A 41 3.44 4.81 12.99
CA PRO A 41 3.89 3.94 14.05
C PRO A 41 3.28 4.41 15.36
N ASN A 42 2.61 3.50 16.06
CA ASN A 42 1.97 3.80 17.34
C ASN A 42 3.02 4.49 18.22
N ARG A 43 2.75 5.75 18.57
CA ARG A 43 3.69 6.53 19.38
C ARG A 43 3.67 5.91 20.77
N GLY A 44 4.82 5.36 21.20
CA GLY A 44 4.95 4.77 22.54
C GLY A 44 4.70 5.80 23.63
N PHE A 45 4.38 5.35 24.85
CA PHE A 45 4.15 6.24 25.98
C PHE A 45 5.35 7.17 26.26
N LEU A 46 6.57 6.65 26.11
CA LEU A 46 7.82 7.40 26.21
C LEU A 46 7.92 8.57 25.22
N TRP A 47 7.37 8.41 24.01
CA TRP A 47 7.35 9.49 23.02
C TRP A 47 6.54 10.68 23.53
N TYR A 48 5.39 10.42 24.17
CA TYR A 48 4.56 11.48 24.75
C TYR A 48 5.24 12.15 25.95
N ILE A 49 5.96 11.38 26.78
CA ILE A 49 6.76 11.95 27.89
C ILE A 49 7.82 12.90 27.32
N PHE A 50 8.62 12.43 26.37
CA PHE A 50 9.71 13.23 25.80
C PHE A 50 9.17 14.47 25.07
N PHE A 51 8.12 14.30 24.26
CA PHE A 51 7.46 15.40 23.58
C PHE A 51 6.91 16.44 24.58
N SER A 52 6.25 15.99 25.65
CA SER A 52 5.73 16.87 26.71
C SER A 52 6.85 17.64 27.41
N LEU A 53 7.97 16.98 27.72
CA LEU A 53 9.12 17.62 28.36
C LEU A 53 9.73 18.72 27.46
N VAL A 54 9.95 18.42 26.18
CA VAL A 54 10.48 19.40 25.21
C VAL A 54 9.49 20.55 24.99
N PHE A 55 8.19 20.24 24.92
CA PHE A 55 7.14 21.24 24.76
C PHE A 55 7.04 22.18 25.97
N LEU A 56 7.13 21.66 27.20
CA LEU A 56 7.14 22.46 28.43
C LEU A 56 8.40 23.32 28.53
N ALA A 57 9.57 22.75 28.25
CA ALA A 57 10.84 23.48 28.29
C ALA A 57 10.87 24.63 27.27
N SER A 58 10.45 24.38 26.02
CA SER A 58 10.36 25.41 24.98
C SER A 58 9.34 26.49 25.35
N SER A 59 8.16 26.11 25.85
CA SER A 59 7.14 27.07 26.29
C SER A 59 7.64 27.96 27.43
N ALA A 60 8.32 27.38 28.43
CA ALA A 60 8.88 28.14 29.55
C ALA A 60 9.92 29.17 29.11
N ILE A 61 10.80 28.80 28.16
CA ILE A 61 11.81 29.71 27.59
C ILE A 61 11.13 30.86 26.82
N ILE A 62 10.11 30.56 26.03
CA ILE A 62 9.40 31.59 25.25
C ILE A 62 8.67 32.58 26.16
N ILE A 63 8.03 32.08 27.23
CA ILE A 63 7.39 32.92 28.26
C ILE A 63 8.42 33.82 28.95
N TYR A 64 9.61 33.29 29.25
CA TYR A 64 10.70 34.07 29.86
C TYR A 64 11.18 35.22 28.95
N ILE A 65 11.21 34.99 27.64
CA ILE A 65 11.57 36.03 26.64
C ILE A 65 10.42 37.02 26.39
N GLY A 66 9.16 36.61 26.66
CA GLY A 66 7.97 37.44 26.46
C GLY A 66 7.43 37.45 25.03
N ASP A 67 7.83 36.50 24.18
CA ASP A 67 7.40 36.41 22.79
C ASP A 67 6.10 35.62 22.64
N TRP A 68 4.97 36.31 22.86
CA TRP A 68 3.63 35.71 22.77
C TRP A 68 3.28 35.16 21.37
N PRO A 69 3.63 35.84 20.25
CA PRO A 69 3.45 35.26 18.92
C PRO A 69 4.14 33.91 18.73
N LEU A 70 5.39 33.78 19.18
CA LEU A 70 6.13 32.53 19.07
C LEU A 70 5.47 31.40 19.88
N LEU A 71 4.95 31.70 21.07
CA LEU A 71 4.23 30.73 21.90
C LEU A 71 2.98 30.19 21.18
N PHE A 72 2.23 31.07 20.53
CA PHE A 72 1.06 30.67 19.73
C PHE A 72 1.44 29.69 18.62
N PHE A 73 2.52 29.95 17.88
CA PHE A 73 3.00 29.03 16.84
C PHE A 73 3.39 27.66 17.40
N VAL A 74 4.06 27.62 18.55
CA VAL A 74 4.44 26.36 19.21
C VAL A 74 3.21 25.55 19.62
N ILE A 75 2.18 26.20 20.18
CA ILE A 75 0.91 25.53 20.55
C ILE A 75 0.20 24.97 19.31
N VAL A 76 0.07 25.76 18.24
CA VAL A 76 -0.57 25.31 17.00
C VAL A 76 0.20 24.14 16.38
N PHE A 77 1.54 24.24 16.35
CA PHE A 77 2.38 23.16 15.84
C PHE A 77 2.24 21.87 16.67
N ALA A 78 2.19 21.98 18.00
CA ALA A 78 1.92 20.84 18.88
C ALA A 78 0.54 20.23 18.62
N GLY A 79 -0.49 21.05 18.45
CA GLY A 79 -1.84 20.58 18.09
C GLY A 79 -1.87 19.80 16.77
N VAL A 80 -1.26 20.33 15.71
CA VAL A 80 -1.20 19.66 14.38
C VAL A 80 -0.41 18.35 14.44
N THR A 81 0.71 18.34 15.16
CA THR A 81 1.55 17.14 15.30
C THR A 81 0.87 16.03 16.11
N LEU A 82 0.01 16.37 17.07
CA LEU A 82 -0.80 15.42 17.83
C LEU A 82 -2.04 14.95 17.06
N TRP A 83 -2.70 15.84 16.30
CA TRP A 83 -3.87 15.48 15.49
C TRP A 83 -3.57 14.37 14.47
N ARG A 84 -2.37 14.36 13.90
CA ARG A 84 -1.97 13.45 12.82
C ARG A 84 -1.99 11.95 13.15
N GLY A 85 -2.40 11.53 14.34
CA GLY A 85 -2.67 10.12 14.67
C GLY A 85 -3.97 9.63 14.04
N HIS A 86 -3.96 9.29 12.75
CA HIS A 86 -5.09 8.58 12.13
C HIS A 86 -4.83 7.08 12.14
N ALA A 87 -5.86 6.31 12.49
CA ALA A 87 -5.84 4.85 12.40
C ALA A 87 -5.66 4.43 10.94
N GLY A 88 -4.80 3.43 10.70
CA GLY A 88 -4.63 2.83 9.39
C GLY A 88 -5.98 2.36 8.84
N LYS A 89 -6.27 2.69 7.59
CA LYS A 89 -7.49 2.27 6.91
C LYS A 89 -7.30 0.82 6.42
N GLU A 90 -8.34 0.00 6.57
CA GLU A 90 -8.39 -1.30 5.89
C GLU A 90 -8.48 -1.07 4.38
N MET A 91 -7.65 -1.79 3.63
CA MET A 91 -7.57 -1.72 2.18
C MET A 91 -7.63 -3.12 1.58
N ASP A 92 -8.23 -3.22 0.40
CA ASP A 92 -8.27 -4.48 -0.35
C ASP A 92 -6.98 -4.61 -1.15
N PHE A 93 -6.23 -5.68 -0.90
CA PHE A 93 -4.98 -5.98 -1.58
C PHE A 93 -5.14 -7.22 -2.45
N GLU A 94 -4.87 -7.06 -3.74
CA GLU A 94 -5.01 -8.11 -4.74
C GLU A 94 -3.71 -8.29 -5.50
N ILE A 95 -3.25 -9.54 -5.60
CA ILE A 95 -2.14 -9.92 -6.47
C ILE A 95 -2.72 -10.66 -7.65
N ASP A 96 -2.67 -10.05 -8.83
CA ASP A 96 -3.05 -10.67 -10.09
C ASP A 96 -1.79 -11.14 -10.84
N GLN A 97 -1.93 -11.65 -12.07
CA GLN A 97 -0.82 -12.23 -12.84
C GLN A 97 0.29 -11.24 -13.20
N ASN A 98 -0.07 -9.98 -13.46
CA ASN A 98 0.85 -8.96 -13.98
C ASN A 98 0.96 -7.71 -13.09
N GLU A 99 0.08 -7.56 -12.09
CA GLU A 99 -0.01 -6.36 -11.27
C GLU A 99 -0.39 -6.66 -9.82
N VAL A 100 -0.07 -5.72 -8.95
CA VAL A 100 -0.56 -5.63 -7.58
C VAL A 100 -1.58 -4.50 -7.52
N SER A 101 -2.79 -4.78 -7.08
CA SER A 101 -3.84 -3.79 -6.88
C SER A 101 -4.04 -3.52 -5.40
N ILE A 102 -4.14 -2.24 -5.04
CA ILE A 102 -4.44 -1.75 -3.69
C ILE A 102 -5.64 -0.82 -3.82
N ASP A 103 -6.79 -1.23 -3.28
CA ASP A 103 -8.09 -0.64 -3.54
C ASP A 103 -8.31 -0.46 -5.07
N GLU A 104 -8.40 0.78 -5.55
CA GLU A 104 -8.60 1.12 -6.96
C GLU A 104 -7.28 1.38 -7.72
N LYS A 105 -6.14 1.37 -7.02
CA LYS A 105 -4.84 1.69 -7.60
C LYS A 105 -4.12 0.43 -8.02
N LYS A 106 -3.63 0.43 -9.26
CA LYS A 106 -2.93 -0.70 -9.87
C LYS A 106 -1.45 -0.39 -10.04
N PHE A 107 -0.61 -1.32 -9.62
CA PHE A 107 0.84 -1.23 -9.67
C PHE A 107 1.40 -2.43 -10.46
N PRO A 108 1.77 -2.24 -11.74
CA PRO A 108 2.44 -3.27 -12.52
C PRO A 108 3.74 -3.74 -11.87
N PHE A 109 4.10 -5.02 -12.00
CA PHE A 109 5.32 -5.56 -11.39
C PHE A 109 6.59 -4.86 -11.87
N GLU A 110 6.59 -4.29 -13.08
CA GLU A 110 7.72 -3.52 -13.62
C GLU A 110 8.00 -2.23 -12.83
N GLN A 111 7.03 -1.75 -12.04
CA GLN A 111 7.21 -0.60 -11.15
C GLN A 111 7.74 -0.99 -9.78
N ILE A 112 7.77 -2.27 -9.46
CA ILE A 112 8.22 -2.81 -8.17
C ILE A 112 9.63 -3.38 -8.36
N GLU A 113 10.61 -2.72 -7.77
CA GLU A 113 12.02 -3.12 -7.84
C GLU A 113 12.28 -4.37 -6.98
N SER A 114 11.76 -4.35 -5.76
CA SER A 114 11.95 -5.43 -4.79
C SER A 114 10.88 -5.37 -3.69
N TRP A 115 10.80 -6.42 -2.90
CA TRP A 115 9.91 -6.46 -1.74
C TRP A 115 10.56 -7.20 -0.57
N TYR A 116 10.08 -6.94 0.64
CA TYR A 116 10.58 -7.61 1.84
C TYR A 116 9.56 -7.60 2.98
N PHE A 117 9.68 -8.56 3.89
CA PHE A 117 8.92 -8.55 5.13
C PHE A 117 9.72 -7.88 6.26
N SER A 118 9.05 -7.06 7.06
CA SER A 118 9.57 -6.54 8.32
C SER A 118 8.61 -6.91 9.45
N ARG A 119 9.14 -7.34 10.59
CA ARG A 119 8.34 -7.62 11.78
C ARG A 119 8.51 -6.50 12.81
N VAL A 120 7.41 -5.93 13.28
CA VAL A 120 7.40 -4.89 14.32
C VAL A 120 6.47 -5.37 15.44
N GLY A 121 7.04 -5.87 16.53
CA GLY A 121 6.26 -6.57 17.56
C GLY A 121 5.66 -7.87 16.99
N ASP A 122 4.35 -8.03 17.13
CA ASP A 122 3.59 -9.18 16.60
C ASP A 122 3.12 -8.98 15.15
N ASP A 123 3.16 -7.75 14.64
CA ASP A 123 2.69 -7.41 13.31
C ASP A 123 3.77 -7.72 12.26
N VAL A 124 3.36 -8.36 11.16
CA VAL A 124 4.21 -8.56 9.98
C VAL A 124 3.79 -7.57 8.89
N THR A 125 4.73 -6.77 8.44
CA THR A 125 4.51 -5.78 7.38
C THR A 125 5.22 -6.21 6.11
N ILE A 126 4.51 -6.21 4.98
CA ILE A 126 5.13 -6.29 3.66
C ILE A 126 5.49 -4.89 3.18
N ASN A 127 6.70 -4.73 2.68
CA ASN A 127 7.19 -3.47 2.12
C ASN A 127 7.55 -3.68 0.66
N PHE A 128 7.09 -2.77 -0.19
CA PHE A 128 7.47 -2.73 -1.60
C PHE A 128 8.41 -1.55 -1.84
N GLN A 129 9.51 -1.84 -2.52
CA GLN A 129 10.40 -0.84 -3.05
C GLN A 129 10.02 -0.58 -4.51
N LEU A 130 9.61 0.65 -4.81
CA LEU A 130 9.24 1.04 -6.17
C LEU A 130 10.46 1.55 -6.93
N VAL A 131 10.54 1.25 -8.23
CA VAL A 131 11.62 1.69 -9.11
C VAL A 131 11.75 3.22 -9.14
N LYS A 132 10.61 3.91 -9.05
CA LYS A 132 10.52 5.38 -9.07
C LYS A 132 10.57 5.95 -7.65
N LYS A 133 11.65 6.65 -7.33
CA LYS A 133 11.88 7.29 -6.01
C LYS A 133 10.82 8.31 -5.57
N TYR A 134 10.05 8.87 -6.50
CA TYR A 134 9.01 9.86 -6.20
C TYR A 134 7.65 9.24 -5.85
N LEU A 135 7.50 7.92 -6.01
CA LEU A 135 6.29 7.23 -5.60
C LEU A 135 6.31 6.98 -4.09
N PRO A 136 5.14 7.05 -3.43
CA PRO A 136 5.06 6.73 -2.01
C PRO A 136 5.48 5.29 -1.78
N ARG A 137 6.23 5.06 -0.70
CA ARG A 137 6.58 3.72 -0.26
C ARG A 137 5.30 2.99 0.12
N LEU A 138 5.10 1.79 -0.42
CA LEU A 138 3.93 0.96 -0.12
C LEU A 138 4.33 -0.03 0.98
N SER A 139 3.62 0.05 2.10
CA SER A 139 3.84 -0.82 3.25
C SER A 139 2.47 -1.23 3.80
N PHE A 140 2.28 -2.51 4.07
CA PHE A 140 1.00 -3.03 4.52
C PHE A 140 1.17 -4.06 5.63
N ILE A 141 0.29 -4.01 6.62
CA ILE A 141 0.26 -4.99 7.71
C ILE A 141 -0.56 -6.20 7.25
N LEU A 142 0.05 -7.38 7.37
CA LEU A 142 -0.57 -8.68 7.11
C LEU A 142 -1.20 -9.19 8.39
N ASN A 143 -2.48 -9.57 8.30
CA ASN A 143 -3.26 -10.01 9.46
C ASN A 143 -2.98 -11.46 9.83
N GLU A 144 -2.67 -12.34 8.88
CA GLU A 144 -2.49 -13.77 9.13
C GLU A 144 -1.15 -14.33 8.64
N SER A 145 -0.64 -15.32 9.38
CA SER A 145 0.56 -16.09 8.99
C SER A 145 0.36 -16.90 7.70
N LYS A 146 -0.89 -17.25 7.38
CA LYS A 146 -1.27 -17.93 6.13
C LYS A 146 -1.04 -17.02 4.91
N ASP A 147 -1.39 -15.75 5.04
CA ASP A 147 -1.23 -14.75 3.99
C ASP A 147 0.24 -14.56 3.63
N LEU A 148 1.15 -14.66 4.60
CA LEU A 148 2.59 -14.54 4.39
C LEU A 148 3.10 -15.60 3.39
N LYS A 149 2.73 -16.87 3.59
CA LYS A 149 3.17 -17.97 2.70
C LYS A 149 2.60 -17.82 1.29
N GLN A 150 1.34 -17.41 1.19
CA GLN A 150 0.67 -17.21 -0.10
C GLN A 150 1.25 -16.00 -0.85
N THR A 151 1.48 -14.89 -0.14
CA THR A 151 2.11 -13.67 -0.65
C THR A 151 3.52 -13.95 -1.15
N ARG A 152 4.36 -14.66 -0.37
CA ARG A 152 5.71 -15.06 -0.80
C ARG A 152 5.68 -15.95 -2.05
N LYS A 153 4.74 -16.89 -2.14
CA LYS A 153 4.59 -17.75 -3.33
C LYS A 153 4.15 -16.95 -4.57
N ALA A 154 3.22 -16.00 -4.39
CA ALA A 154 2.69 -15.19 -5.48
C ALA A 154 3.72 -14.16 -6.00
N LEU A 155 4.44 -13.49 -5.10
CA LEU A 155 5.44 -12.47 -5.46
C LEU A 155 6.81 -13.03 -5.80
N GLY A 156 7.26 -14.08 -5.12
CA GLY A 156 8.63 -14.60 -5.24
C GLY A 156 8.98 -15.16 -6.62
N SER A 157 7.97 -15.44 -7.46
CA SER A 157 8.18 -15.83 -8.86
C SER A 157 8.32 -14.65 -9.82
N ARG A 158 8.05 -13.41 -9.38
CA ARG A 158 7.92 -12.24 -10.25
C ARG A 158 8.79 -11.06 -9.84
N VAL A 159 8.95 -10.84 -8.54
CA VAL A 159 9.73 -9.73 -7.98
C VAL A 159 10.72 -10.29 -6.96
N PRO A 160 12.00 -9.87 -6.99
CA PRO A 160 12.99 -10.36 -6.04
C PRO A 160 12.64 -9.98 -4.60
N GLU A 161 12.67 -10.97 -3.71
CA GLU A 161 12.64 -10.74 -2.26
C GLU A 161 14.04 -10.31 -1.82
N ILE A 162 14.15 -9.17 -1.15
CA ILE A 162 15.42 -8.71 -0.56
C ILE A 162 15.38 -8.84 0.95
N GLU A 163 16.54 -8.97 1.56
CA GLU A 163 16.62 -8.88 3.02
C GLU A 163 16.32 -7.44 3.48
N PRO A 164 15.62 -7.28 4.61
CA PRO A 164 15.42 -5.96 5.18
C PRO A 164 16.80 -5.34 5.44
N LYS A 165 17.05 -4.14 4.90
CA LYS A 165 18.24 -3.36 5.26
C LYS A 165 18.29 -3.27 6.78
N GLU A 166 19.43 -3.68 7.34
CA GLU A 166 19.69 -3.55 8.77
C GLU A 166 19.44 -2.10 9.18
N GLU A 167 18.62 -1.93 10.22
CA GLU A 167 18.31 -0.62 10.80
C GLU A 167 19.62 0.05 11.23
N GLY A 168 19.83 1.29 10.79
CA GLY A 168 20.97 2.07 11.28
C GLY A 168 20.89 2.26 12.79
N PHE A 169 22.03 2.52 13.45
CA PHE A 169 22.09 2.75 14.91
C PHE A 169 21.04 3.76 15.42
N ILE A 170 20.73 4.79 14.62
CA ILE A 170 19.71 5.79 14.93
C ILE A 170 18.30 5.17 14.98
N ASP A 171 17.95 4.32 14.01
CA ASP A 171 16.67 3.60 13.99
C ASP A 171 16.56 2.63 15.17
N PHE A 172 17.67 2.01 15.58
CA PHE A 172 17.70 1.19 16.79
C PHE A 172 17.35 2.00 18.06
N PHE A 173 17.93 3.20 18.21
CA PHE A 173 17.59 4.09 19.33
C PHE A 173 16.14 4.55 19.29
N ILE A 174 15.64 4.92 18.10
CA ILE A 174 14.24 5.32 17.91
C ILE A 174 13.30 4.16 18.26
N ARG A 175 13.65 2.92 17.88
CA ARG A 175 12.87 1.73 18.23
C ARG A 175 12.87 1.47 19.74
N LYS A 176 14.01 1.65 20.41
CA LYS A 176 14.08 1.53 21.88
C LYS A 176 13.27 2.61 22.60
N LEU A 177 13.11 3.79 22.01
CA LEU A 177 12.21 4.84 22.51
C LEU A 177 10.72 4.56 22.24
N LYS A 178 10.40 3.61 21.34
CA LYS A 178 9.02 3.22 21.02
C LYS A 178 8.45 2.12 21.92
N ILE A 179 9.30 1.25 22.49
CA ILE A 179 8.94 0.20 23.45
C ILE A 179 8.91 0.81 24.84
#